data_AF-A0A1G3A4F9-F1
#
_entry.id   AF-A0A1G3A4F9-F1
#
_cell.length_a   1.000
_cell.length_b   1.000
_cell.length_c   1.000
_cell.angle_alpha   90.00
_cell.angle_beta   90.00
_cell.angle_gamma   90.00
#
_symmetry.space_group_name_H-M   'P 1'
#
loop_
_entity.id
_entity.type
_entity.pdbx_description
1 polymer ?
#
loop_
_entity_poly.entity_id
_entity_poly.type
_entity_poly.pdbx_seq_one_letter_code
_entity_poly.pdbx_strand_id
1 'polypeptide(L)'
;MHRHLKTLGQAPVRLVLYPGEGHGNRRAAARLDFHLRMLQWMEHYLQGPGGAPPPFALDYAEQLDAPGANDVQPPPRSNGQGGLFAHPS
;
A
#
# COMPACT_ATOMS: atom_id res chain seq x y z
N MET A 1 15.56 -4.28 -17.13
CA MET A 1 15.93 -3.32 -16.06
C MET A 1 16.39 -3.99 -14.76
N HIS A 2 15.56 -4.75 -14.04
CA HIS A 2 15.95 -5.39 -12.75
C HIS A 2 17.35 -6.04 -12.71
N ARG A 3 17.68 -6.89 -13.69
CA ARG A 3 18.96 -7.60 -13.74
C ARG A 3 20.17 -6.65 -13.69
N HIS A 4 20.09 -5.53 -14.40
CA HIS A 4 21.19 -4.57 -14.45
C HIS A 4 21.44 -3.91 -13.09
N LEU A 5 20.38 -3.47 -12.41
CA LEU A 5 20.46 -2.90 -11.07
C LEU A 5 21.03 -3.91 -10.07
N LYS A 6 20.59 -5.17 -10.15
CA LYS A 6 21.12 -6.25 -9.30
C LYS A 6 22.61 -6.50 -9.54
N THR A 7 23.07 -6.44 -10.79
CA THR A 7 24.50 -6.64 -11.13
C THR A 7 25.38 -5.50 -10.62
N LEU A 8 24.89 -4.25 -10.62
CA LEU A 8 25.65 -3.11 -10.12
C LEU A 8 25.93 -3.20 -8.61
N GLY A 9 25.02 -3.81 -7.84
CA GLY A 9 25.24 -4.07 -6.40
C GLY A 9 25.38 -2.82 -5.52
N GLN A 10 25.04 -1.64 -6.04
CA GLN A 10 25.18 -0.35 -5.34
C GLN A 10 24.04 -0.06 -4.37
N ALA A 11 22.90 -0.73 -4.56
CA ALA A 11 21.71 -0.54 -3.76
C ALA A 11 20.96 -1.87 -3.60
N PRO A 12 20.22 -2.05 -2.50
CA PRO A 12 19.31 -3.17 -2.36
C PRO A 12 18.18 -3.07 -3.40
N VAL A 13 17.93 -4.17 -4.11
CA VAL A 13 16.88 -4.23 -5.15
C VAL A 13 16.00 -5.45 -4.92
N ARG A 14 14.68 -5.28 -5.08
CA ARG A 14 13.69 -6.36 -5.01
C ARG A 14 12.75 -6.29 -6.21
N LEU A 15 12.52 -7.43 -6.86
CA LEU A 15 11.51 -7.61 -7.88
C LEU A 15 10.41 -8.52 -7.33
N VAL A 16 9.17 -8.06 -7.37
CA VAL A 16 7.97 -8.83 -6.98
C VAL A 16 7.06 -8.91 -8.21
N LEU A 17 6.61 -10.11 -8.56
CA LEU A 17 5.72 -10.36 -9.68
C LEU A 17 4.44 -11.01 -9.16
N TYR A 18 3.29 -10.50 -9.61
CA TYR A 18 1.98 -11.03 -9.23
C TYR A 18 1.41 -11.89 -10.36
N PRO A 19 1.15 -13.19 -10.14
CA PRO A 19 0.62 -14.07 -11.18
C PRO A 19 -0.69 -13.57 -11.79
N GLY A 20 -0.74 -13.52 -13.13
CA GLY A 20 -1.91 -13.08 -13.88
C GLY A 20 -2.23 -11.59 -13.78
N GLU A 21 -1.36 -10.77 -13.17
CA GLU A 21 -1.40 -9.31 -13.31
C GLU A 21 -0.56 -8.88 -14.52
N GLY A 22 -0.95 -7.77 -15.15
CA GLY A 22 -0.28 -7.19 -16.31
C GLY A 22 0.40 -5.86 -15.95
N HIS A 23 0.14 -4.81 -16.73
CA HIS A 23 0.54 -3.47 -16.32
C HIS A 23 -0.36 -2.99 -15.19
N GLY A 24 0.23 -2.87 -13.99
CA GLY A 24 -0.46 -2.48 -12.76
C GLY A 24 -1.04 -3.65 -11.96
N ASN A 25 -1.62 -3.32 -10.80
CA ASN A 25 -2.20 -4.29 -9.86
C ASN A 25 -3.73 -4.15 -9.86
N ARG A 26 -4.43 -4.90 -10.71
CA ARG A 26 -5.89 -4.84 -10.86
C ARG A 26 -6.62 -5.58 -9.75
N ARG A 27 -6.09 -6.68 -9.23
CA ARG A 27 -6.70 -7.38 -8.08
C ARG A 27 -6.40 -6.66 -6.77
N ALA A 28 -7.39 -6.63 -5.88
CA ALA A 28 -7.28 -5.96 -4.59
C ALA A 28 -6.14 -6.53 -3.73
N ALA A 29 -5.98 -7.85 -3.71
CA ALA A 29 -4.90 -8.52 -2.99
C ALA A 29 -3.51 -8.08 -3.48
N ALA A 30 -3.30 -8.00 -4.80
CA ALA A 30 -2.02 -7.57 -5.37
C ALA A 30 -1.71 -6.09 -5.05
N ARG A 31 -2.74 -5.22 -5.03
CA ARG A 31 -2.55 -3.81 -4.59
C ARG A 31 -2.17 -3.71 -3.13
N LEU A 32 -2.89 -4.43 -2.27
CA LEU A 32 -2.65 -4.41 -0.83
C LEU A 32 -1.23 -4.92 -0.54
N ASP A 33 -0.87 -6.09 -1.07
CA ASP A 33 0.47 -6.66 -0.89
C ASP A 33 1.56 -5.70 -1.37
N PHE A 34 1.38 -5.06 -2.53
CA PHE A 34 2.31 -4.06 -3.04
C PHE A 34 2.46 -2.87 -2.08
N HIS A 35 1.36 -2.30 -1.59
CA HIS A 35 1.41 -1.18 -0.64
C HIS A 35 2.10 -1.56 0.66
N LEU A 36 1.82 -2.74 1.21
CA LEU A 36 2.44 -3.22 2.45
C LEU A 36 3.95 -3.41 2.28
N ARG A 37 4.40 -4.01 1.17
CA ARG A 37 5.83 -4.15 0.86
C ARG A 37 6.52 -2.81 0.71
N MET A 38 5.86 -1.85 0.08
CA MET A 38 6.41 -0.50 -0.11
C MET A 38 6.57 0.22 1.24
N LEU A 39 5.56 0.16 2.11
CA LEU A 39 5.63 0.72 3.46
C LEU A 39 6.74 0.06 4.29
N GLN A 40 6.81 -1.28 4.30
CA GLN A 40 7.89 -2.00 4.98
C GLN A 40 9.28 -1.58 4.48
N TRP A 41 9.42 -1.32 3.17
CA TRP A 41 10.69 -0.87 2.58
C TRP A 41 11.06 0.55 3.03
N MET A 42 10.10 1.47 3.02
CA MET A 42 10.31 2.84 3.49
C MET A 42 10.63 2.88 4.98
N GLU A 43 9.86 2.14 5.78
CA GLU A 43 10.10 2.02 7.23
C GLU A 43 11.52 1.53 7.50
N HIS A 44 11.94 0.44 6.86
CA HIS A 44 13.26 -0.14 7.10
C HIS A 44 14.43 0.78 6.72
N TYR A 45 14.38 1.46 5.57
CA TYR A 45 15.51 2.23 5.05
C TYR A 45 15.50 3.72 5.40
N LEU A 46 14.34 4.31 5.66
CA LEU A 46 14.23 5.75 5.95
C LEU A 46 14.08 6.04 7.44
N GLN A 47 13.36 5.19 8.17
CA GLN A 47 13.08 5.38 9.59
C GLN A 47 13.86 4.39 10.48
N GLY A 48 14.14 3.20 9.94
CA GLY A 48 14.80 2.10 10.62
C GLY A 48 16.31 2.02 10.40
N PRO A 49 16.93 0.88 10.73
CA PRO A 49 18.38 0.71 10.72
C PRO A 49 19.00 0.62 9.32
N GLY A 50 18.18 0.44 8.27
CA GLY A 50 18.64 0.14 6.92
C GLY A 50 19.49 -1.14 6.83
N GLY A 51 20.36 -1.20 5.83
CA GLY A 51 21.28 -2.32 5.61
C GLY A 51 20.70 -3.39 4.66
N ALA A 52 20.64 -4.64 5.13
CA ALA A 52 20.13 -5.74 4.32
C ALA A 52 18.59 -5.62 4.15
N PRO A 53 18.03 -5.96 2.98
CA PRO A 53 16.59 -5.87 2.75
C PRO A 53 15.76 -6.56 3.85
N PRO A 54 14.60 -5.97 4.23
CA PRO A 54 13.70 -6.61 5.18
C PRO A 54 13.23 -7.97 4.64
N PRO A 55 12.67 -8.86 5.47
CA PRO A 55 12.19 -10.17 5.03
C PRO A 55 11.32 -10.13 3.76
N PHE A 56 11.36 -11.20 2.96
CA PHE A 56 10.50 -11.29 1.78
C PHE A 56 9.06 -11.64 2.13
N ALA A 57 8.85 -12.53 3.11
CA ALA A 57 7.52 -12.83 3.60
C ALA A 57 6.96 -11.63 4.35
N LEU A 58 5.70 -11.30 4.09
CA LEU A 58 4.96 -10.35 4.91
C LEU A 58 4.19 -11.13 5.97
N ASP A 59 4.22 -10.64 7.20
CA ASP A 59 3.25 -11.05 8.21
C ASP A 59 2.00 -10.17 8.07
N TYR A 60 0.98 -10.71 7.39
CA TYR A 60 -0.26 -9.97 7.19
C TYR A 60 -1.06 -9.82 8.48
N ALA A 61 -0.90 -10.72 9.46
CA ALA A 61 -1.65 -10.65 10.70
C ALA A 61 -1.13 -9.47 11.54
N GLU A 62 0.19 -9.37 11.69
CA GLU A 62 0.83 -8.23 12.36
C GLU A 62 0.47 -6.90 11.68
N GLN A 63 0.46 -6.87 10.34
CA GLN A 63 0.17 -5.65 9.58
C GLN A 63 -1.29 -5.19 9.70
N LEU A 64 -2.22 -6.12 9.91
CA LEU A 64 -3.64 -5.83 10.09
C LEU A 64 -4.00 -5.49 11.54
N ASP A 65 -3.22 -5.98 12.50
CA ASP A 65 -3.36 -5.69 13.93
C ASP A 65 -2.60 -4.41 14.35
N ALA A 66 -1.83 -3.82 13.43
CA ALA A 66 -1.09 -2.59 13.69
C ALA A 66 -2.04 -1.45 14.12
N PRO A 67 -1.73 -0.74 15.23
CA PRO A 67 -2.57 0.34 15.72
C PRO A 67 -2.67 1.44 14.64
N GLY A 68 -3.90 1.76 14.22
CA GLY A 68 -4.20 2.66 13.10
C GLY A 68 -4.95 2.02 11.92
N ALA A 69 -4.89 0.69 11.75
CA ALA A 69 -5.65 0.00 10.68
C ALA A 69 -7.17 0.02 10.92
N ASN A 70 -7.59 0.01 12.19
CA ASN A 70 -9.01 0.07 12.60
C ASN A 70 -9.51 1.49 12.88
N ASP A 71 -8.65 2.51 12.82
CA ASP A 71 -8.98 3.89 13.19
C ASP A 71 -9.32 4.79 11.98
N VAL A 72 -9.32 4.23 10.76
CA VAL A 72 -9.74 4.96 9.56
C VAL A 72 -11.25 5.16 9.58
N GLN A 73 -11.69 6.28 10.16
CA GLN A 73 -13.05 6.77 10.06
C GLN A 73 -13.41 6.90 8.56
N PRO A 74 -14.50 6.26 8.07
CA PRO A 74 -14.94 6.47 6.70
C PRO A 74 -15.19 7.98 6.48
N PRO A 75 -14.89 8.53 5.29
CA PRO A 75 -15.11 9.95 5.03
C PRO A 75 -16.57 10.28 5.38
N PRO A 76 -16.83 11.45 6.01
CA PRO A 76 -18.18 11.81 6.40
C PRO A 76 -19.06 11.70 5.16
N ARG A 77 -20.11 10.87 5.24
CA ARG A 77 -21.08 10.80 4.15
C ARG A 77 -21.67 12.19 4.04
N SER A 78 -21.39 12.86 2.93
CA SER A 78 -22.09 14.07 2.52
C SER A 78 -23.58 13.77 2.60
N ASN A 79 -24.23 14.30 3.66
CA ASN A 79 -25.68 14.35 3.71
C ASN A 79 -26.10 15.34 2.63
N GLY A 80 -26.46 14.80 1.46
CA GLY A 80 -27.24 15.54 0.47
C GLY A 80 -28.56 15.92 1.11
N GLN A 81 -28.58 17.08 1.79
CA GLN A 81 -29.82 17.74 2.16
C GLN A 81 -30.51 18.16 0.85
N GLY A 82 -31.51 17.36 0.47
CA GLY A 82 -32.54 17.79 -0.47
C GLY A 82 -33.32 18.92 0.17
N GLY A 83 -32.89 20.15 -0.11
CA GLY A 83 -33.67 21.35 0.18
C GLY A 83 -34.88 21.39 -0.75
N LEU A 84 -36.05 21.06 -0.22
CA LEU A 84 -37.34 21.39 -0.79
C LEU A 84 -37.39 22.90 -1.06
N PHE A 85 -37.49 23.29 -2.34
CA PHE A 85 -37.99 24.62 -2.70
C PHE A 85 -39.50 24.52 -2.88
N ALA A 86 -40.24 25.07 -1.91
CA ALA A 86 -41.65 25.38 -2.07
C ALA A 86 -41.77 26.75 -2.76
N HIS A 87 -42.45 26.81 -3.90
CA HIS A 87 -42.94 28.06 -4.50
C HIS A 87 -44.40 28.28 -4.10
N PRO A 88 -44.78 29.43 -3.52
CA PRO A 88 -46.18 29.82 -3.44
C PRO A 88 -46.65 30.44 -4.77
N SER A 89 -47.94 30.24 -5.02
CA SER A 89 -48.74 30.60 -6.21
C SER A 89 -48.80 32.08 -6.56
#